data_AF-A0A2H0TJH1-F1
#
_entry.id   AF-A0A2H0TJH1-F1
#
_cell.length_a   1.000
_cell.length_b   1.000
_cell.length_c   1.000
_cell.angle_alpha   90.00
_cell.angle_beta   90.00
_cell.angle_gamma   90.00
#
_symmetry.space_group_name_H-M   'P 1'
#
loop_
_entity.id
_entity.type
_entity.pdbx_description
1 polymer ?
#
loop_
_entity_poly.entity_id
_entity_poly.type
_entity_poly.pdbx_seq_one_letter_code
_entity_poly.pdbx_strand_id
1 'polypeptide(L)'
;TKSADGVIIICGRMGTLHEFVTAFELQKPIAVLEGSRGTADKIRQIATGPYRGVKKIIYEKDPKALVKNLIELIKKEKKLNKGR
;
A
#
# COMPACT_ATOMS: atom_id res chain seq x y z
N THR A 1 -2.75 5.48 -10.93
CA THR A 1 -3.08 5.24 -9.50
C THR A 1 -4.46 5.70 -9.05
N LYS A 2 -4.98 6.85 -9.50
CA LYS A 2 -6.31 7.36 -9.06
C LYS A 2 -7.48 6.37 -9.29
N SER A 3 -7.49 5.65 -10.41
CA SER A 3 -8.55 4.69 -10.78
C SER A 3 -8.43 3.31 -10.13
N ALA A 4 -7.42 3.07 -9.29
CA ALA A 4 -7.20 1.76 -8.66
C ALA A 4 -7.94 1.63 -7.33
N ASP A 5 -8.51 0.46 -7.04
CA ASP A 5 -9.09 0.14 -5.72
C ASP A 5 -8.05 -0.09 -4.62
N GLY A 6 -6.83 -0.47 -5.02
CA GLY A 6 -5.66 -0.65 -4.15
C GLY A 6 -4.40 -0.82 -5.00
N VAL A 7 -3.21 -0.74 -4.39
CA VAL A 7 -1.94 -0.74 -5.10
C VAL A 7 -0.95 -1.71 -4.45
N ILE A 8 -0.22 -2.47 -5.27
CA ILE A 8 0.94 -3.26 -4.83
C ILE A 8 2.22 -2.51 -5.21
N ILE A 9 3.14 -2.38 -4.25
CA ILE A 9 4.47 -1.82 -4.46
C ILE A 9 5.50 -2.95 -4.38
N ILE A 10 6.29 -3.09 -5.44
CA ILE A 10 7.33 -4.11 -5.59
C ILE A 10 8.55 -3.51 -6.28
N CYS A 11 9.75 -3.85 -5.79
CA CYS A 11 11.02 -3.39 -6.33
C CYS A 11 11.05 -1.84 -6.47
N GLY A 12 11.52 -1.36 -7.63
CA GLY A 12 11.29 0.00 -8.09
C GLY A 12 12.39 1.01 -7.78
N ARG A 13 12.22 2.20 -8.38
CA ARG A 13 13.06 3.40 -8.21
C ARG A 13 12.17 4.60 -7.87
N MET A 14 12.56 5.81 -8.25
CA MET A 14 11.84 7.05 -7.94
C MET A 14 10.39 7.07 -8.45
N GLY A 15 10.11 6.54 -9.64
CA GLY A 15 8.73 6.45 -10.16
C GLY A 15 7.82 5.60 -9.26
N THR A 16 8.34 4.51 -8.70
CA THR A 16 7.61 3.66 -7.75
C THR A 16 7.33 4.39 -6.44
N LEU A 17 8.29 5.23 -5.99
CA LEU A 17 8.09 6.07 -4.81
C LEU A 17 6.98 7.10 -5.07
N HIS A 18 6.98 7.74 -6.24
CA HIS A 18 5.94 8.69 -6.65
C HIS A 18 4.54 8.05 -6.61
N GLU A 19 4.39 6.83 -7.13
CA GLU A 19 3.11 6.12 -7.08
C GLU A 19 2.72 5.71 -5.66
N PHE A 20 3.70 5.31 -4.82
CA PHE A 20 3.46 5.04 -3.39
C PHE A 20 2.92 6.28 -2.68
N VAL A 21 3.59 7.43 -2.83
CA VAL A 21 3.16 8.70 -2.21
C VAL A 21 1.78 9.09 -2.71
N THR A 22 1.52 8.99 -4.02
CA THR A 22 0.18 9.27 -4.58
C THR A 22 -0.89 8.37 -3.98
N ALA A 23 -0.64 7.07 -3.85
CA ALA A 23 -1.60 6.14 -3.24
C ALA A 23 -1.80 6.42 -1.74
N PHE A 24 -0.73 6.84 -1.05
CA PHE A 24 -0.73 7.18 0.38
C PHE A 24 -1.57 8.43 0.65
N GLU A 25 -1.38 9.50 -0.13
CA GLU A 25 -2.18 10.73 -0.05
C GLU A 25 -3.66 10.47 -0.35
N LEU A 26 -3.95 9.61 -1.33
CA LEU A 26 -5.33 9.22 -1.66
C LEU A 26 -5.94 8.23 -0.66
N GLN A 27 -5.23 7.87 0.42
CA GLN A 27 -5.67 6.92 1.45
C GLN A 27 -6.19 5.60 0.87
N LYS A 28 -5.54 5.13 -0.21
CA LYS A 28 -5.85 3.86 -0.85
C LYS A 28 -5.26 2.70 -0.03
N PRO A 29 -5.88 1.51 -0.08
CA PRO A 29 -5.22 0.27 0.32
C PRO A 29 -3.89 0.08 -0.43
N ILE A 30 -2.80 -0.08 0.31
CA ILE A 30 -1.45 -0.30 -0.22
C ILE A 30 -0.92 -1.61 0.33
N ALA A 31 -0.27 -2.41 -0.52
CA ALA A 31 0.49 -3.57 -0.09
C ALA A 31 1.92 -3.48 -0.63
N VAL A 32 2.91 -3.69 0.23
CA VAL A 32 4.33 -3.59 -0.10
C VAL A 32 4.95 -4.98 -0.01
N LEU A 33 5.53 -5.45 -1.12
CA LEU A 33 6.29 -6.71 -1.15
C LEU A 33 7.72 -6.45 -0.66
N GLU A 34 7.98 -6.78 0.60
CA GLU A 34 9.31 -6.66 1.21
C GLU A 34 10.25 -7.77 0.74
N GLY A 35 11.54 -7.48 0.70
CA GLY A 35 12.57 -8.36 0.15
C GLY A 35 12.62 -8.33 -1.39
N SER A 36 11.84 -7.48 -2.04
CA SER A 36 11.85 -7.32 -3.50
C SER A 36 12.91 -6.34 -4.00
N ARG A 37 13.72 -5.78 -3.09
CA ARG A 37 14.76 -4.75 -3.33
C ARG A 37 14.16 -3.40 -3.74
N GLY A 38 15.02 -2.45 -4.09
CA GLY A 38 14.60 -1.15 -4.60
C GLY A 38 13.86 -0.28 -3.59
N THR A 39 12.92 0.52 -4.08
CA THR A 39 12.12 1.44 -3.27
C THR A 39 11.21 0.71 -2.28
N ALA A 40 10.63 -0.43 -2.65
CA ALA A 40 9.68 -1.17 -1.82
C ALA A 40 10.21 -1.43 -0.40
N ASP A 41 11.46 -1.86 -0.27
CA ASP A 41 12.09 -2.17 1.03
C ASP A 41 12.35 -0.94 1.91
N LYS A 42 12.29 0.27 1.33
CA LYS A 42 12.48 1.55 2.06
C LYS A 42 11.16 2.16 2.54
N ILE A 43 10.02 1.71 1.99
CA ILE A 43 8.71 2.33 2.25
C ILE A 43 8.34 2.32 3.73
N ARG A 44 8.67 1.23 4.45
CA ARG A 44 8.38 1.14 5.88
C ARG A 44 9.01 2.29 6.67
N GLN A 45 10.26 2.63 6.36
CA GLN A 45 10.98 3.72 7.03
C GLN A 45 10.42 5.10 6.64
N ILE A 46 10.02 5.26 5.38
CA ILE A 46 9.46 6.52 4.85
C ILE A 46 8.06 6.78 5.43
N ALA A 47 7.25 5.75 5.61
CA ALA A 47 5.85 5.87 6.04
C ALA A 47 5.66 6.09 7.55
N THR A 48 6.64 5.78 8.40
CA THR A 48 6.54 5.81 9.87
C THR A 48 6.81 7.19 10.52
N GLY A 49 6.53 8.28 9.82
CA GLY A 49 6.72 9.65 10.33
C GLY A 49 5.70 10.07 11.42
N PRO A 50 5.91 11.25 12.07
CA PRO A 50 5.12 11.72 13.21
C PRO A 50 3.66 12.13 12.88
N TYR A 51 3.28 12.16 11.59
CA TYR A 51 1.93 12.55 11.17
C TYR A 51 1.01 11.32 11.07
N ARG A 52 -0.16 11.44 11.73
CA ARG A 52 -1.24 10.44 11.79
C ARG A 52 -1.54 9.80 10.43
N GLY A 53 -1.56 8.46 10.37
CA GLY A 53 -2.41 7.77 9.40
C GLY A 53 -1.90 6.49 8.72
N VAL A 54 -1.03 5.68 9.33
CA VAL A 54 -0.56 4.41 8.71
C VAL A 54 -1.61 3.29 8.82
N LYS A 55 -2.87 3.53 8.44
CA LYS A 55 -3.96 2.55 8.69
C LYS A 55 -4.22 1.56 7.56
N LYS A 56 -3.63 1.75 6.38
CA LYS A 56 -3.99 0.98 5.17
C LYS A 56 -2.79 0.44 4.38
N ILE A 57 -1.65 0.24 5.05
CA ILE A 57 -0.46 -0.35 4.43
C ILE A 57 -0.25 -1.76 4.98
N ILE A 58 -0.18 -2.72 4.08
CA ILE A 58 0.19 -4.11 4.34
C ILE A 58 1.65 -4.28 3.92
N TYR A 59 2.44 -4.96 4.75
CA TYR A 59 3.80 -5.34 4.40
C TYR A 59 3.88 -6.86 4.44
N GLU A 60 4.29 -7.46 3.34
CA GLU A 60 4.44 -8.92 3.25
C GLU A 60 5.66 -9.33 2.44
N LYS A 61 6.20 -10.52 2.71
CA LYS A 61 7.29 -11.12 1.91
C LYS A 61 6.80 -12.20 0.96
N ASP A 62 5.69 -12.86 1.29
CA ASP A 62 5.07 -13.86 0.42
C ASP A 62 4.07 -13.19 -0.54
N PRO A 63 4.25 -13.31 -1.88
CA PRO A 63 3.34 -12.70 -2.84
C PRO A 63 1.89 -13.19 -2.72
N LYS A 64 1.66 -14.46 -2.32
CA LYS A 64 0.30 -15.00 -2.20
C LYS A 64 -0.43 -14.38 -1.00
N ALA A 65 0.24 -14.33 0.15
CA ALA A 65 -0.27 -13.65 1.34
C ALA A 65 -0.52 -12.15 1.06
N LEU A 66 0.41 -11.47 0.40
CA LEU A 66 0.28 -10.06 0.03
C LEU A 66 -1.00 -9.78 -0.75
N VAL A 67 -1.24 -10.54 -1.83
CA VAL A 67 -2.44 -10.38 -2.68
C VAL A 67 -3.71 -10.68 -1.89
N LYS A 68 -3.74 -11.78 -1.13
CA LYS A 68 -4.89 -12.16 -0.31
C LYS A 68 -5.25 -11.05 0.68
N ASN A 69 -4.26 -10.57 1.43
CA ASN A 69 -4.46 -9.54 2.46
C ASN A 69 -4.92 -8.21 1.85
N LEU A 70 -4.39 -7.83 0.68
CA LEU A 70 -4.83 -6.62 -0.03
C LEU A 70 -6.30 -6.72 -0.48
N ILE A 71 -6.72 -7.86 -1.03
CA ILE A 71 -8.11 -8.06 -1.44
C ILE A 71 -9.06 -7.97 -0.24
N GLU A 72 -8.68 -8.56 0.90
CA GLU A 72 -9.46 -8.49 2.14
C GLU A 72 -9.60 -7.03 2.63
N LEU A 73 -8.50 -6.26 2.60
CA LEU A 73 -8.51 -4.84 2.96
C LEU A 73 -9.40 -4.02 2.02
N ILE A 74 -9.30 -4.20 0.70
CA ILE A 74 -10.17 -3.52 -0.28
C ILE A 74 -11.65 -3.83 -0.02
N LYS A 75 -11.99 -5.10 0.25
CA LYS A 75 -13.37 -5.50 0.56
C LYS A 75 -13.87 -4.82 1.84
N LYS A 76 -13.05 -4.74 2.88
CA LYS A 76 -13.38 -4.06 4.14
C LYS A 76 -13.63 -2.56 3.92
N GLU A 77 -12.75 -1.88 3.18
CA GLU A 77 -12.88 -0.46 2.86
C GLU A 77 -14.13 -0.16 2.02
N LYS A 78 -14.42 -0.99 1.00
CA LYS A 78 -15.66 -0.85 0.21
C LYS A 78 -16.92 -1.04 1.06
N LYS A 79 -16.91 -1.95 2.05
CA LYS A 79 -18.04 -2.11 2.98
C LYS A 79 -18.21 -0.89 3.89
N LEU A 80 -17.12 -0.37 4.46
CA LEU A 80 -17.14 0.84 5.30
C LEU A 80 -17.69 2.07 4.55
N ASN A 81 -17.32 2.22 3.28
CA ASN A 81 -17.76 3.34 2.46
C ASN A 81 -19.21 3.22 1.96
N LYS A 82 -19.80 2.01 1.93
CA LYS A 82 -21.22 1.81 1.60
C LYS A 82 -22.17 2.14 2.74
N GLY A 83 -21.67 2.25 3.98
CA GLY A 83 -22.45 2.61 5.16
C GLY A 83 -22.37 4.10 5.54
N ARG A 84 -21.74 4.92 4.69
CA ARG A 84 -21.71 6.38 4.74
C ARG A 84 -22.53 6.93 3.59
#